data_AF-A0A970R862-F1
#
_entry.id   AF-A0A970R862-F1
#
_cell.length_a   1.000
_cell.length_b   1.000
_cell.length_c   1.000
_cell.angle_alpha   90.00
_cell.angle_beta   90.00
_cell.angle_gamma   90.00
#
_symmetry.space_group_name_H-M   'P 1'
#
loop_
_entity.id
_entity.type
_entity.pdbx_description
1 polymer ?
#
loop_
_entity_poly.entity_id
_entity_poly.type
_entity_poly.pdbx_seq_one_letter_code
_entity_poly.pdbx_strand_id
1 'polypeptide(L)'
;LIPLALTIFVFFYLENKNQNKRLSSVVEWIFFGAGVLLTVGYLALPFIPQFAKTPHAEAVAIILFVLSAILLYFYFYLRDKRLIIFAIVLIVGRIAFGWYMWPQRAAQFEVYEKDAIEVAQITAGEPLLYYHAPMLQYGATYVMTREKWQLIRQEKQAPKQGVFYITDDDGLALIKQENQVGIFYQYPNVEDGRNLNLIKIIK
;
A
#
# COMPACT_ATOMS: atom_id res chain seq x y z
N LEU A 1 3.24 -14.36 9.24
CA LEU A 1 3.79 -15.68 8.86
C LEU A 1 5.18 -15.60 8.22
N ILE A 2 5.38 -14.72 7.24
CA ILE A 2 6.68 -14.54 6.55
C ILE A 2 7.86 -14.26 7.51
N PRO A 3 7.73 -13.41 8.55
CA PRO A 3 8.83 -13.15 9.48
C PRO A 3 9.27 -14.42 10.23
N LEU A 4 8.31 -15.21 10.71
CA LEU A 4 8.56 -16.44 11.46
C LEU A 4 9.21 -17.52 10.58
N ALA A 5 8.73 -17.67 9.35
CA ALA A 5 9.33 -18.58 8.37
C ALA A 5 10.79 -18.18 8.07
N LEU A 6 11.06 -16.89 7.86
CA LEU A 6 12.40 -16.38 7.60
C LEU A 6 13.35 -16.64 8.78
N THR A 7 12.88 -16.47 10.02
CA THR A 7 13.66 -16.82 11.23
C THR A 7 14.00 -18.30 11.27
N ILE A 8 13.04 -19.18 10.96
CA ILE A 8 13.26 -20.63 10.89
C ILE A 8 14.31 -20.98 9.82
N PHE A 9 14.21 -20.37 8.63
CA PHE A 9 15.19 -20.59 7.56
C PHE A 9 16.59 -20.10 7.92
N VAL A 10 16.70 -18.94 8.56
CA VAL A 10 17.99 -18.40 9.02
C VAL A 10 18.59 -19.29 10.10
N PHE A 11 17.79 -19.72 11.07
CA PHE A 11 18.23 -20.64 12.11
C PHE A 11 18.74 -21.95 11.50
N PHE A 12 17.96 -22.55 10.60
CA PHE A 12 18.32 -23.80 9.92
C PHE A 12 19.59 -23.66 9.07
N TYR A 13 19.78 -22.52 8.43
CA TYR A 13 20.99 -22.20 7.66
C TYR A 13 22.22 -22.09 8.56
N LEU A 14 22.11 -21.42 9.72
CA LEU A 14 23.23 -21.27 10.66
C LEU A 14 23.64 -22.62 11.28
N GLU A 15 22.67 -23.44 11.68
CA GLU A 15 22.89 -24.77 12.27
C GLU A 15 23.57 -25.73 11.27
N ASN A 16 23.09 -25.76 10.02
CA ASN A 16 23.54 -26.73 9.02
C ASN A 16 24.72 -26.27 8.16
N LYS A 17 25.20 -25.03 8.30
CA LYS A 17 26.30 -24.47 7.49
C LYS A 17 27.57 -25.34 7.52
N ASN A 18 27.85 -25.98 8.66
CA ASN A 18 29.04 -26.81 8.85
C ASN A 18 28.79 -28.31 8.60
N GLN A 19 27.55 -28.78 8.71
CA GLN A 19 27.23 -30.21 8.63
C GLN A 19 26.82 -30.67 7.23
N ASN A 20 26.16 -29.83 6.43
CA ASN A 20 25.63 -30.24 5.13
C ASN A 20 25.91 -29.21 4.00
N LYS A 21 27.09 -29.36 3.38
CA LYS A 21 27.60 -28.46 2.31
C LYS A 21 26.68 -28.34 1.10
N ARG A 22 25.83 -29.34 0.81
CA ARG A 22 24.92 -29.31 -0.35
C ARG A 22 23.73 -28.39 -0.12
N LEU A 23 23.11 -28.47 1.06
CA LEU A 23 21.92 -27.70 1.39
C LEU A 23 22.25 -26.21 1.56
N SER A 24 23.40 -25.91 2.19
CA SER A 24 23.90 -24.53 2.28
C SER A 24 24.18 -23.91 0.92
N SER A 25 24.72 -24.68 -0.03
CA SER A 25 24.99 -24.19 -1.38
C SER A 25 23.72 -23.87 -2.16
N VAL A 26 22.65 -24.66 -2.01
CA VAL A 26 21.36 -24.36 -2.65
C VAL A 26 20.77 -23.05 -2.12
N VAL A 27 20.79 -22.85 -0.80
CA VAL A 27 20.29 -21.62 -0.18
C VAL A 27 21.11 -20.40 -0.64
N GLU A 28 22.43 -20.53 -0.72
CA GLU A 28 23.29 -19.47 -1.22
C GLU A 28 23.01 -19.11 -2.69
N TRP A 29 22.69 -20.10 -3.53
CA TRP A 29 22.27 -19.88 -4.91
C TRP A 29 20.91 -19.17 -5.00
N ILE A 30 19.97 -19.51 -4.12
CA ILE A 30 18.67 -18.83 -4.04
C ILE A 30 18.88 -17.37 -3.63
N PHE A 31 19.69 -17.09 -2.60
CA PHE A 31 19.99 -15.73 -2.17
C PHE A 31 20.73 -14.93 -3.24
N PHE A 32 21.69 -15.56 -3.91
CA PHE A 32 22.39 -14.93 -5.02
C PHE A 32 21.42 -14.61 -6.17
N GLY A 33 20.59 -15.57 -6.58
CA GLY A 33 19.60 -15.40 -7.64
C GLY A 33 18.60 -14.28 -7.30
N ALA A 34 18.09 -14.25 -6.07
CA ALA A 34 17.23 -13.18 -5.59
C ALA A 34 17.94 -11.82 -5.58
N GLY A 35 19.21 -11.77 -5.16
CA GLY A 35 20.02 -10.56 -5.18
C GLY A 35 20.25 -10.04 -6.60
N VAL A 36 20.60 -10.91 -7.55
CA VAL A 36 20.75 -10.54 -8.97
C VAL A 36 19.44 -10.03 -9.53
N LEU A 37 18.32 -10.71 -9.26
CA LEU A 37 17.00 -10.30 -9.71
C LEU A 37 16.64 -8.91 -9.17
N LEU A 38 16.91 -8.63 -7.90
CA LEU A 38 16.68 -7.30 -7.32
C LEU A 38 17.57 -6.23 -7.98
N THR A 39 18.86 -6.51 -8.16
CA THR A 39 19.81 -5.60 -8.80
C THR A 39 19.35 -5.22 -10.21
N VAL A 40 19.03 -6.22 -11.04
CA VAL A 40 18.50 -5.98 -12.40
C VAL A 40 17.13 -5.30 -12.35
N GLY A 41 16.30 -5.65 -11.36
CA GLY A 41 14.99 -5.07 -11.14
C GLY A 41 15.02 -3.55 -10.96
N TYR A 42 16.07 -2.98 -10.34
CA TYR A 42 16.21 -1.53 -10.20
C TYR A 42 16.27 -0.82 -11.56
N LEU A 43 16.90 -1.42 -12.56
CA LEU A 43 16.96 -0.86 -13.90
C LEU A 43 15.60 -0.88 -14.61
N ALA A 44 14.71 -1.79 -14.23
CA ALA A 44 13.36 -1.84 -14.78
C ALA A 44 12.44 -0.75 -14.22
N LEU A 45 12.72 -0.22 -13.02
CA LEU A 45 11.82 0.73 -12.31
C LEU A 45 11.52 2.00 -13.11
N PRO A 46 12.50 2.71 -13.74
CA PRO A 46 12.22 3.92 -14.51
C PRO A 46 11.31 3.69 -15.73
N PHE A 47 11.30 2.47 -16.29
CA PHE A 47 10.48 2.14 -17.46
C PHE A 47 9.01 1.84 -17.12
N ILE A 48 8.67 1.75 -15.83
CA ILE A 48 7.29 1.58 -15.40
C ILE A 48 6.63 2.97 -15.40
N PRO A 49 5.55 3.20 -16.18
CA PRO A 49 4.93 4.52 -16.33
C PRO A 49 4.52 5.18 -15.01
N GLN A 50 4.15 4.37 -14.01
CA GLN A 50 3.79 4.85 -12.69
C GLN A 50 5.00 5.48 -11.97
N PHE A 51 6.19 4.92 -12.10
CA PHE A 51 7.41 5.37 -11.40
C PHE A 51 8.18 6.46 -12.15
N ALA A 52 7.94 6.62 -13.46
CA ALA A 52 8.58 7.64 -14.30
C ALA A 52 8.34 9.08 -13.82
N LYS A 53 7.27 9.33 -13.04
CA LYS A 53 6.99 10.65 -12.44
C LYS A 53 7.83 10.97 -11.21
N THR A 54 8.63 10.02 -10.72
CA THR A 54 9.47 10.21 -9.52
C THR A 54 10.66 11.10 -9.86
N PRO A 55 10.96 12.14 -9.06
CA PRO A 55 12.12 12.98 -9.28
C PRO A 55 13.42 12.16 -9.36
N HIS A 56 14.20 12.41 -10.42
CA HIS A 56 15.49 11.74 -10.67
C HIS A 56 15.42 10.20 -10.69
N ALA A 57 14.29 9.63 -11.14
CA ALA A 57 14.06 8.19 -11.19
C ALA A 57 15.21 7.40 -11.84
N GLU A 58 15.76 7.88 -12.95
CA GLU A 58 16.84 7.20 -13.68
C GLU A 58 18.16 7.21 -12.88
N ALA A 59 18.53 8.37 -12.32
CA ALA A 59 19.75 8.50 -11.53
C ALA A 59 19.72 7.62 -10.28
N VAL A 60 18.56 7.58 -9.59
CA VAL A 60 18.36 6.73 -8.41
C VAL A 60 18.45 5.25 -8.79
N ALA A 61 17.85 4.83 -9.90
CA ALA A 61 17.94 3.46 -10.39
C ALA A 61 19.40 3.05 -10.66
N ILE A 62 20.17 3.92 -11.33
CA ILE A 62 21.59 3.67 -11.61
C ILE A 62 22.40 3.57 -10.31
N ILE A 63 22.18 4.47 -9.35
CA ILE A 63 22.87 4.44 -8.05
C ILE A 63 22.56 3.14 -7.30
N LEU A 64 21.28 2.75 -7.23
CA LEU A 64 20.86 1.51 -6.58
C LEU A 64 21.41 0.27 -7.27
N PHE A 65 21.45 0.27 -8.61
CA PHE A 65 22.06 -0.78 -9.40
C PHE A 65 23.56 -0.91 -9.11
N VAL A 66 24.32 0.19 -9.18
CA VAL A 66 25.76 0.18 -8.90
C VAL A 66 26.03 -0.28 -7.47
N LEU A 67 25.30 0.26 -6.49
CA LEU A 67 25.46 -0.12 -5.09
C LEU A 67 25.19 -1.61 -4.86
N SER A 68 24.10 -2.13 -5.41
CA SER A 68 23.75 -3.55 -5.29
C SER A 68 24.66 -4.48 -6.09
N ALA A 69 25.17 -4.05 -7.25
CA ALA A 69 26.18 -4.77 -8.01
C ALA A 69 27.50 -4.88 -7.25
N ILE A 70 27.95 -3.80 -6.58
CA ILE A 70 29.13 -3.82 -5.71
C ILE A 70 28.92 -4.79 -4.54
N LEU A 71 27.73 -4.80 -3.92
CA LEU A 71 27.41 -5.75 -2.85
C LEU A 71 27.42 -7.20 -3.36
N LEU A 72 26.86 -7.46 -4.54
CA LEU A 72 26.92 -8.79 -5.17
C LEU A 72 28.35 -9.20 -5.54
N TYR A 73 29.21 -8.26 -5.92
CA TYR A 73 30.63 -8.54 -6.11
C TYR A 73 31.29 -8.97 -4.79
N PHE A 74 31.05 -8.23 -3.70
CA PHE A 74 31.54 -8.61 -2.38
C PHE A 74 30.97 -9.94 -1.87
N TYR A 75 29.76 -10.31 -2.30
CA TYR A 75 29.15 -11.61 -1.97
C TYR A 75 30.02 -12.79 -2.45
N PHE A 76 30.74 -12.63 -3.57
CA PHE A 76 31.67 -13.65 -4.06
C PHE A 76 33.01 -13.65 -3.31
N TYR A 77 33.52 -12.46 -2.98
CA TYR A 77 34.82 -12.30 -2.31
C TYR A 77 34.76 -12.71 -0.84
N LEU A 78 33.71 -12.31 -0.12
CA LEU A 78 33.55 -12.50 1.33
C LEU A 78 32.59 -13.65 1.65
N ARG A 79 33.02 -14.89 1.39
CA ARG A 79 32.18 -16.09 1.58
C ARG A 79 31.60 -16.21 2.99
N ASP A 80 32.33 -15.78 4.01
CA ASP A 80 31.88 -15.86 5.40
C ASP A 80 30.79 -14.83 5.77
N LYS A 81 30.67 -13.76 4.99
CA LYS A 81 29.76 -12.62 5.25
C LYS A 81 28.58 -12.55 4.28
N ARG A 82 28.35 -13.59 3.47
CA ARG A 82 27.28 -13.66 2.45
C ARG A 82 25.89 -13.29 2.97
N LEU A 83 25.50 -13.81 4.14
CA LEU A 83 24.21 -13.46 4.76
C LEU A 83 24.09 -11.97 5.08
N ILE A 84 25.15 -11.38 5.64
CA ILE A 84 25.16 -9.95 6.01
C ILE A 84 25.07 -9.12 4.74
N ILE A 85 25.83 -9.48 3.70
CA ILE A 85 25.81 -8.80 2.41
C ILE A 85 24.41 -8.87 1.79
N PHE A 86 23.78 -10.05 1.80
CA PHE A 86 22.41 -10.22 1.31
C PHE A 86 21.40 -9.39 2.10
N ALA A 87 21.52 -9.34 3.43
CA ALA A 87 20.67 -8.47 4.26
C ALA A 87 20.83 -6.99 3.88
N ILE A 88 22.06 -6.53 3.60
CA ILE A 88 22.30 -5.17 3.12
C ILE A 88 21.63 -4.95 1.75
N VAL A 89 21.68 -5.91 0.83
CA VAL A 89 20.97 -5.82 -0.47
C VAL A 89 19.46 -5.67 -0.25
N LEU A 90 18.86 -6.40 0.69
CA LEU A 90 17.44 -6.24 1.03
C LEU A 90 17.13 -4.86 1.63
N ILE A 91 18.01 -4.29 2.45
CA ILE A 91 17.86 -2.94 2.98
C ILE A 91 17.90 -1.92 1.84
N VAL A 92 18.84 -2.05 0.89
CA VAL A 92 18.90 -1.21 -0.31
C VAL A 92 17.59 -1.32 -1.10
N GLY A 93 17.06 -2.53 -1.28
CA GLY A 93 15.77 -2.75 -1.92
C GLY A 93 14.60 -2.10 -1.18
N ARG A 94 14.64 -2.10 0.16
CA ARG A 94 13.64 -1.42 0.98
C ARG A 94 13.68 0.10 0.79
N ILE A 95 14.88 0.68 0.70
CA ILE A 95 15.08 2.11 0.42
C ILE A 95 14.55 2.44 -0.98
N ALA A 96 14.88 1.62 -1.98
CA ALA A 96 14.37 1.74 -3.33
C ALA A 96 12.83 1.75 -3.35
N PHE A 97 12.21 0.75 -2.72
CA PHE A 97 10.75 0.69 -2.61
C PHE A 97 10.18 1.94 -1.94
N GLY A 98 10.80 2.42 -0.87
CA GLY A 98 10.42 3.67 -0.21
C GLY A 98 10.44 4.85 -1.20
N TRP A 99 11.55 5.04 -1.90
CA TRP A 99 11.75 6.17 -2.81
C TRP A 99 10.73 6.21 -3.95
N TYR A 100 10.43 5.06 -4.58
CA TYR A 100 9.52 5.00 -5.72
C TYR A 100 8.03 4.93 -5.34
N MET A 101 7.70 4.28 -4.22
CA MET A 101 6.30 4.09 -3.82
C MET A 101 5.73 5.28 -3.05
N TRP A 102 6.55 6.02 -2.29
CA TRP A 102 6.05 7.13 -1.48
C TRP A 102 5.42 8.25 -2.30
N PRO A 103 6.06 8.76 -3.37
CA PRO A 103 5.50 9.86 -4.15
C PRO A 103 4.14 9.51 -4.75
N GLN A 104 3.97 8.27 -5.22
CA GLN A 104 2.68 7.78 -5.71
C GLN A 104 1.62 7.74 -4.62
N ARG A 105 1.98 7.20 -3.45
CA ARG A 105 1.08 7.14 -2.30
C ARG A 105 0.74 8.53 -1.77
N ALA A 106 1.68 9.46 -1.80
CA ALA A 106 1.46 10.85 -1.38
C ALA A 106 0.49 11.56 -2.32
N ALA A 107 0.64 11.40 -3.65
CA ALA A 107 -0.30 11.97 -4.61
C ALA A 107 -1.72 11.39 -4.46
N GLN A 108 -1.83 10.07 -4.27
CA GLN A 108 -3.11 9.44 -3.92
C GLN A 108 -3.65 9.96 -2.59
N PHE A 109 -2.74 10.31 -1.67
CA PHE A 109 -3.09 10.77 -0.33
C PHE A 109 -3.79 12.13 -0.34
N GLU A 110 -3.23 13.07 -1.08
CA GLU A 110 -3.76 14.42 -1.22
C GLU A 110 -5.17 14.42 -1.82
N VAL A 111 -5.44 13.55 -2.81
CA VAL A 111 -6.77 13.43 -3.43
C VAL A 111 -7.80 12.97 -2.40
N TYR A 112 -7.53 11.88 -1.67
CA TYR A 112 -8.50 11.39 -0.71
C TYR A 112 -8.68 12.37 0.46
N GLU A 113 -7.62 13.05 0.89
CA GLU A 113 -7.68 13.97 2.02
C GLU A 113 -8.61 15.13 1.68
N LYS A 114 -8.52 15.65 0.45
CA LYS A 114 -9.43 16.68 -0.05
C LYS A 114 -10.88 16.22 -0.06
N ASP A 115 -11.17 15.05 -0.62
CA ASP A 115 -12.55 14.54 -0.72
C ASP A 115 -13.13 14.24 0.68
N ALA A 116 -12.31 13.71 1.58
CA ALA A 116 -12.68 13.48 2.98
C ALA A 116 -12.99 14.78 3.72
N ILE A 117 -12.19 15.83 3.53
CA ILE A 117 -12.45 17.15 4.13
C ILE A 117 -13.75 17.74 3.57
N GLU A 118 -13.99 17.67 2.26
CA GLU A 118 -15.22 18.15 1.62
C GLU A 118 -16.45 17.44 2.19
N VAL A 119 -16.43 16.10 2.29
CA VAL A 119 -17.50 15.33 2.91
C VAL A 119 -17.72 15.72 4.37
N ALA A 120 -16.64 15.93 5.14
CA ALA A 120 -16.75 16.38 6.52
C ALA A 120 -17.37 17.78 6.64
N GLN A 121 -17.03 18.70 5.74
CA GLN A 121 -17.58 20.05 5.69
C GLN A 121 -19.07 20.06 5.31
N ILE A 122 -19.45 19.32 4.26
CA ILE A 122 -20.84 19.19 3.82
C ILE A 122 -21.72 18.62 4.93
N THR A 123 -21.21 17.62 5.65
CA THR A 123 -21.97 16.93 6.70
C THR A 123 -21.85 17.61 8.07
N ALA A 124 -20.92 18.55 8.25
CA ALA A 124 -20.71 19.34 9.47
C ALA A 124 -20.87 18.52 10.78
N GLY A 125 -21.82 18.89 11.64
CA GLY A 125 -22.12 18.17 12.89
C GLY A 125 -23.07 16.98 12.76
N GLU A 126 -23.61 16.73 11.57
CA GLU A 126 -24.59 15.67 11.32
C GLU A 126 -23.94 14.28 11.26
N PRO A 127 -24.66 13.22 11.67
CA PRO A 127 -24.14 11.86 11.65
C PRO A 127 -23.82 11.40 10.22
N LEU A 128 -22.65 10.80 10.05
CA LEU A 128 -22.14 10.26 8.79
C LEU A 128 -21.76 8.79 8.98
N LEU A 129 -22.29 7.91 8.13
CA LEU A 129 -22.07 6.47 8.19
C LEU A 129 -21.74 5.90 6.80
N TYR A 130 -21.00 4.80 6.75
CA TYR A 130 -20.88 4.02 5.51
C TYR A 130 -22.04 3.04 5.40
N TYR A 131 -22.72 2.96 4.27
CA TYR A 131 -23.77 1.97 4.03
C TYR A 131 -23.49 1.23 2.73
N HIS A 132 -23.50 -0.11 2.79
CA HIS A 132 -23.21 -1.01 1.67
C HIS A 132 -21.93 -0.67 0.89
N ALA A 133 -20.98 0.06 1.50
CA ALA A 133 -19.72 0.37 0.87
C ALA A 133 -18.79 -0.87 0.89
N PRO A 134 -18.14 -1.17 -0.24
CA PRO A 134 -17.43 -2.42 -0.45
C PRO A 134 -16.13 -2.54 0.37
N MET A 135 -15.49 -1.40 0.66
CA MET A 135 -14.31 -1.34 1.51
C MET A 135 -14.20 0.04 2.16
N LEU A 136 -13.94 0.06 3.47
CA LEU A 136 -13.62 1.30 4.19
C LEU A 136 -12.25 1.78 3.74
N GLN A 137 -12.20 2.93 3.09
CA GLN A 137 -10.94 3.64 2.90
C GLN A 137 -10.45 4.14 4.25
N TYR A 138 -9.53 3.41 4.88
CA TYR A 138 -9.05 3.73 6.23
C TYR A 138 -8.46 5.15 6.31
N GLY A 139 -7.75 5.60 5.26
CA GLY A 139 -7.21 6.97 5.19
C GLY A 139 -8.30 8.04 5.18
N ALA A 140 -9.27 7.92 4.27
CA ALA A 140 -10.40 8.86 4.20
C ALA A 140 -11.26 8.81 5.48
N THR A 141 -11.53 7.62 6.01
CA THR A 141 -12.29 7.44 7.26
C THR A 141 -11.60 8.11 8.44
N TYR A 142 -10.26 7.99 8.52
CA TYR A 142 -9.46 8.67 9.54
C TYR A 142 -9.55 10.19 9.40
N VAL A 143 -9.36 10.74 8.20
CA VAL A 143 -9.45 12.18 7.95
C VAL A 143 -10.85 12.70 8.29
N MET A 144 -11.91 12.06 7.78
CA MET A 144 -13.28 12.49 8.10
C MET A 144 -13.59 12.39 9.61
N THR A 145 -13.09 11.36 10.30
CA THR A 145 -13.25 11.22 11.77
C THR A 145 -12.53 12.33 12.51
N ARG A 146 -11.31 12.70 12.06
CA ARG A 146 -10.53 13.82 12.60
C ARG A 146 -11.25 15.15 12.42
N GLU A 147 -11.75 15.42 11.20
CA GLU A 147 -12.43 16.68 10.89
C GLU A 147 -13.79 16.80 11.62
N LYS A 148 -14.55 15.71 11.73
CA LYS A 148 -15.88 15.71 12.38
C LYS A 148 -15.84 15.54 13.90
N TRP A 149 -14.73 15.09 14.47
CA TRP A 149 -14.66 14.62 15.86
C TRP A 149 -15.72 13.54 16.19
N GLN A 150 -16.07 12.72 15.18
CA GLN A 150 -17.08 11.66 15.28
C GLN A 150 -16.58 10.39 14.61
N LEU A 151 -16.73 9.24 15.28
CA LEU A 151 -16.33 7.96 14.72
C LEU A 151 -17.27 7.56 13.58
N ILE A 152 -16.72 7.51 12.36
CA ILE A 152 -17.46 7.04 11.19
C ILE A 152 -17.35 5.52 11.13
N ARG A 153 -18.49 4.85 11.07
CA ARG A 153 -18.59 3.39 11.07
C ARG A 153 -19.43 2.90 9.91
N GLN A 154 -19.27 1.62 9.60
CA GLN A 154 -20.16 0.93 8.69
C GLN A 154 -21.49 0.63 9.39
N GLU A 155 -22.59 1.04 8.77
CA GLU A 155 -23.95 0.73 9.16
C GLU A 155 -24.41 -0.55 8.44
N LYS A 156 -24.93 -1.49 9.23
CA LYS A 156 -25.46 -2.77 8.72
C LYS A 156 -26.98 -2.80 8.74
N GLN A 157 -27.60 -1.88 9.46
CA GLN A 157 -29.05 -1.77 9.56
C GLN A 157 -29.61 -0.93 8.42
N ALA A 158 -30.94 -0.96 8.26
CA ALA A 158 -31.64 -0.12 7.31
C ALA A 158 -31.28 1.37 7.50
N PRO A 159 -31.07 2.11 6.41
CA PRO A 159 -30.80 3.54 6.46
C PRO A 159 -31.93 4.32 7.16
N LYS A 160 -31.56 5.39 7.88
CA LYS A 160 -32.48 6.24 8.63
C LYS A 160 -32.63 7.60 7.95
N GLN A 161 -33.84 8.15 8.00
CA GLN A 161 -34.11 9.50 7.51
C GLN A 161 -33.24 10.53 8.25
N GLY A 162 -32.77 11.55 7.52
CA GLY A 162 -31.98 12.64 8.08
C GLY A 162 -30.51 12.32 8.41
N VAL A 163 -30.03 11.11 8.14
CA VAL A 163 -28.62 10.72 8.31
C VAL A 163 -27.88 10.75 6.97
N PHE A 164 -26.62 11.17 6.99
CA PHE A 164 -25.76 11.09 5.81
C PHE A 164 -25.12 9.70 5.66
N TYR A 165 -25.11 9.21 4.43
CA TYR A 165 -24.53 7.93 4.08
C TYR A 165 -23.49 8.09 2.96
N ILE A 166 -22.38 7.37 3.10
CA ILE A 166 -21.44 7.11 2.01
C ILE A 166 -21.72 5.71 1.50
N THR A 167 -22.04 5.61 0.20
CA THR A 167 -22.38 4.35 -0.46
C THR A 167 -21.78 4.29 -1.87
N ASP A 168 -21.53 3.09 -2.38
CA ASP A 168 -21.27 2.92 -3.82
C ASP A 168 -22.58 2.97 -4.63
N ASP A 169 -22.47 2.81 -5.94
CA ASP A 169 -23.60 2.85 -6.86
C ASP A 169 -24.62 1.72 -6.61
N ASP A 170 -24.16 0.54 -6.21
CA ASP A 170 -25.02 -0.61 -5.87
C ASP A 170 -25.84 -0.31 -4.60
N GLY A 171 -25.18 0.18 -3.55
CA GLY A 171 -25.87 0.59 -2.34
C GLY A 171 -26.78 1.80 -2.55
N LEU A 172 -26.42 2.74 -3.45
CA LEU A 172 -27.30 3.84 -3.82
C LEU A 172 -28.59 3.35 -4.49
N ALA A 173 -28.47 2.37 -5.38
CA ALA A 173 -29.62 1.75 -6.04
C ALA A 173 -30.55 1.07 -5.01
N LEU A 174 -30.00 0.39 -4.01
CA LEU A 174 -30.78 -0.22 -2.92
C LEU A 174 -31.53 0.84 -2.11
N ILE A 175 -30.88 1.95 -1.73
CA ILE A 175 -31.53 3.00 -0.92
C ILE A 175 -32.66 3.68 -1.71
N LYS A 176 -32.45 3.91 -3.01
CA LYS A 176 -33.44 4.54 -3.91
C LYS A 176 -34.72 3.74 -4.11
N GLN A 177 -34.72 2.43 -3.85
CA GLN A 177 -35.93 1.60 -4.00
C GLN A 177 -37.02 1.99 -2.99
N GLU A 178 -36.62 2.40 -1.79
CA GLU A 178 -37.56 2.65 -0.67
C GLU A 178 -37.55 4.11 -0.22
N ASN A 179 -36.58 4.92 -0.64
CA ASN A 179 -36.37 6.27 -0.12
C ASN A 179 -36.09 7.29 -1.23
N GLN A 180 -36.50 8.54 -1.00
CA GLN A 180 -36.04 9.70 -1.77
C GLN A 180 -34.70 10.18 -1.21
N VAL A 181 -33.67 10.17 -2.06
CA VAL A 181 -32.30 10.54 -1.70
C VAL A 181 -31.86 11.81 -2.41
N GLY A 182 -31.24 12.72 -1.65
CA GLY A 182 -30.41 13.79 -2.21
C GLY A 182 -28.97 13.32 -2.33
N ILE A 183 -28.32 13.59 -3.46
CA ILE A 183 -26.89 13.37 -3.65
C ILE A 183 -26.19 14.72 -3.44
N PHE A 184 -25.25 14.76 -2.50
CA PHE A 184 -24.58 16.00 -2.09
C PHE A 184 -23.15 16.08 -2.61
N TYR A 185 -22.50 14.93 -2.76
CA TYR A 185 -21.14 14.86 -3.25
C TYR A 185 -20.86 13.50 -3.89
N GLN A 186 -19.98 13.47 -4.88
CA GLN A 186 -19.54 12.25 -5.55
C GLN A 186 -18.02 12.30 -5.71
N TYR A 187 -17.35 11.21 -5.34
CA TYR A 187 -15.90 11.11 -5.42
C TYR A 187 -15.49 9.66 -5.72
N PRO A 188 -14.37 9.44 -6.42
CA PRO A 188 -13.93 8.10 -6.76
C PRO A 188 -13.30 7.39 -5.56
N ASN A 189 -13.53 6.09 -5.46
CA ASN A 189 -12.80 5.23 -4.55
C ASN A 189 -11.38 5.03 -5.11
N VAL A 190 -10.36 5.39 -4.34
CA VAL A 190 -8.96 5.32 -4.78
C VAL A 190 -8.46 3.87 -4.92
N GLU A 191 -9.06 2.93 -4.20
CA GLU A 191 -8.63 1.52 -4.21
C GLU A 191 -9.10 0.76 -5.45
N ASP A 192 -10.33 1.01 -5.91
CA ASP A 192 -10.97 0.26 -6.99
C ASP A 192 -11.60 1.11 -8.10
N GLY A 193 -11.57 2.45 -7.98
CA GLY A 193 -12.09 3.39 -8.96
C GLY A 193 -13.62 3.56 -8.95
N ARG A 194 -14.37 2.84 -8.11
CA ARG A 194 -15.84 2.97 -8.05
C ARG A 194 -16.27 4.31 -7.51
N ASN A 195 -17.38 4.85 -7.99
CA ASN A 195 -17.91 6.10 -7.44
C ASN A 195 -18.50 5.87 -6.06
N LEU A 196 -18.11 6.73 -5.11
CA LEU A 196 -18.74 6.86 -3.81
C LEU A 196 -19.64 8.08 -3.82
N ASN A 197 -20.85 7.88 -3.31
CA ASN A 197 -21.90 8.86 -3.26
C ASN A 197 -22.14 9.26 -1.81
N LEU A 198 -22.00 10.54 -1.50
CA LEU A 198 -22.49 11.13 -0.26
C LEU A 198 -23.97 11.49 -0.47
N ILE A 199 -24.83 10.83 0.29
CA ILE A 199 -26.28 11.01 0.18
C ILE A 199 -26.91 11.32 1.52
N LYS A 200 -28.10 11.94 1.47
CA LYS A 200 -28.99 12.09 2.61
C LYS A 200 -30.39 11.63 2.22
N ILE A 201 -31.03 10.87 3.10
CA ILE A 201 -32.42 10.46 2.90
C ILE A 201 -33.33 11.61 3.31
N ILE A 202 -34.15 12.07 2.36
CA ILE A 202 -35.05 13.21 2.49
C ILE A 202 -36.45 12.75 2.91
N LYS A 203 -36.94 11.65 2.33
CA LYS A 203 -38.29 11.11 2.60
C LYS A 203 -38.37 9.62 2.34
#